data_AF-A0A7X8QFK9-F1
#
_entry.id   AF-A0A7X8QFK9-F1
#
_cell.length_a   1.000
_cell.length_b   1.000
_cell.length_c   1.000
_cell.angle_alpha   90.00
_cell.angle_beta   90.00
_cell.angle_gamma   90.00
#
_symmetry.space_group_name_H-M   'P 1'
#
loop_
_entity.id
_entity.type
_entity.pdbx_description
1 polymer ?
#
loop_
_entity_poly.entity_id
_entity_poly.type
_entity_poly.pdbx_seq_one_letter_code
_entity_poly.pdbx_strand_id
1 'polypeptide(L)'
;VVLANAQDYSDALAGVSLARKYKAPLLLNPQEKLDVRVKASLLDLKPLKVVIMGGENAISTQAEQEIRETLYWTQDFERIAGNDKYETAALAASQFPEGCGVAIVNADDIPDAVSLASAAAAKGYPLLLTDRNSLPSATADALRQICPTTVYLAGGKQVISEELVEQIAEATGLTSDQIRRLDGKNRYETAACVLDTFHPEFCKMYVVNGTAYPDALAGAVLAACQNTPLLLIPPQGPTVGSHTEKYLECLAAKAKDEIELKVIGSQEAISDRCILKMKHLLAKK
;
A
#
# COMPACT_ATOMS: atom_id res chain seq x y z
N VAL A 1 5.75 13.01 -9.27
CA VAL A 1 4.85 11.86 -9.53
C VAL A 1 5.63 10.58 -9.39
N VAL A 2 4.98 9.51 -8.94
CA VAL A 2 5.53 8.15 -9.00
C VAL A 2 4.73 7.37 -10.05
N LEU A 3 5.41 6.66 -10.94
CA LEU A 3 4.82 5.84 -12.00
C LEU A 3 5.16 4.39 -11.74
N ALA A 4 4.18 3.50 -11.87
CA ALA A 4 4.37 2.06 -11.78
C ALA A 4 3.52 1.34 -12.84
N ASN A 5 3.80 0.06 -13.06
CA ASN A 5 3.06 -0.76 -14.00
C ASN A 5 1.60 -0.97 -13.54
N ALA A 6 0.66 -1.01 -14.50
CA ALA A 6 -0.77 -1.15 -14.25
C ALA A 6 -1.30 -2.60 -14.27
N GLN A 7 -0.44 -3.57 -14.56
CA GLN A 7 -0.72 -5.00 -14.70
C GLN A 7 0.00 -5.86 -13.65
N ASP A 8 1.25 -5.51 -13.29
CA ASP A 8 1.99 -6.06 -12.15
C ASP A 8 2.16 -4.96 -11.09
N TYR A 9 1.59 -5.21 -9.92
CA TYR A 9 1.50 -4.22 -8.84
C TYR A 9 2.63 -4.31 -7.82
N SER A 10 3.58 -5.24 -7.97
CA SER A 10 4.65 -5.46 -7.00
C SER A 10 5.48 -4.18 -6.78
N ASP A 11 5.87 -3.52 -7.86
CA ASP A 11 6.62 -2.25 -7.81
C ASP A 11 5.74 -1.08 -7.35
N ALA A 12 4.44 -1.13 -7.66
CA ALA A 12 3.48 -0.11 -7.22
C ALA A 12 3.29 -0.12 -5.69
N LEU A 13 3.29 -1.32 -5.07
CA LEU A 13 3.21 -1.49 -3.62
C LEU A 13 4.37 -0.80 -2.90
N ALA A 14 5.61 -1.07 -3.32
CA ALA A 14 6.79 -0.37 -2.80
C ALA A 14 6.76 1.14 -3.11
N GLY A 15 6.19 1.51 -4.26
CA GLY A 15 5.98 2.88 -4.69
C GLY A 15 5.03 3.70 -3.80
N VAL A 16 4.13 3.08 -3.03
CA VAL A 16 3.18 3.80 -2.15
C VAL A 16 3.91 4.65 -1.11
N SER A 17 4.89 4.07 -0.41
CA SER A 17 5.66 4.78 0.60
C SER A 17 6.53 5.90 0.00
N LEU A 18 7.12 5.66 -1.18
CA LEU A 18 7.89 6.69 -1.90
C LEU A 18 7.01 7.84 -2.39
N ALA A 19 5.82 7.53 -2.91
CA ALA A 19 4.84 8.52 -3.35
C ALA A 19 4.43 9.42 -2.18
N ARG A 20 4.16 8.82 -1.00
CA ARG A 20 3.92 9.58 0.24
C ARG A 20 5.14 10.43 0.63
N LYS A 21 6.36 9.87 0.62
CA LYS A 21 7.60 10.60 0.95
C LYS A 21 7.75 11.88 0.11
N TYR A 22 7.46 11.78 -1.19
CA TYR A 22 7.53 12.90 -2.12
C TYR A 22 6.25 13.75 -2.20
N LYS A 23 5.22 13.44 -1.40
CA LYS A 23 3.88 14.06 -1.48
C LYS A 23 3.35 14.08 -2.92
N ALA A 24 3.58 12.99 -3.63
CA ALA A 24 3.28 12.84 -5.05
C ALA A 24 2.19 11.77 -5.24
N PRO A 25 1.35 11.87 -6.28
CA PRO A 25 0.45 10.77 -6.62
C PRO A 25 1.23 9.60 -7.23
N LEU A 26 0.69 8.40 -7.03
CA LEU A 26 1.07 7.19 -7.76
C LEU A 26 0.15 7.03 -8.97
N LEU A 27 0.73 7.02 -10.16
CA LEU A 27 0.04 6.81 -11.42
C LEU A 27 0.40 5.42 -11.96
N LEU A 28 -0.61 4.68 -12.40
CA LEU A 28 -0.43 3.35 -12.99
C LEU A 28 -0.48 3.46 -14.51
N ASN A 29 0.61 3.04 -15.16
CA ASN A 29 0.76 3.10 -16.61
C ASN A 29 0.96 1.70 -17.19
N PRO A 30 0.38 1.37 -18.36
CA PRO A 30 0.69 0.12 -19.03
C PRO A 30 2.17 0.04 -19.43
N GLN A 31 2.68 -1.18 -19.54
CA GLN A 31 4.09 -1.45 -19.84
C GLN A 31 4.61 -0.74 -21.09
N GLU A 32 3.89 -0.85 -22.22
CA GLU A 32 4.48 -0.59 -23.55
C GLU A 32 4.36 0.85 -24.05
N LYS A 33 3.45 1.65 -23.49
CA LYS A 33 3.17 3.01 -23.98
C LYS A 33 2.62 3.91 -22.88
N LEU A 34 2.65 5.21 -23.10
CA LEU A 34 1.99 6.16 -22.22
C LEU A 34 0.46 6.14 -22.47
N ASP A 35 -0.31 5.70 -21.46
CA ASP A 35 -1.78 5.75 -21.53
C ASP A 35 -2.27 7.21 -21.60
N VAL A 36 -3.26 7.49 -22.45
CA VAL A 36 -3.80 8.84 -22.65
C VAL A 36 -4.33 9.48 -21.37
N ARG A 37 -4.87 8.68 -20.43
CA ARG A 37 -5.36 9.16 -19.12
C ARG A 37 -4.21 9.50 -18.18
N VAL A 38 -3.13 8.73 -18.24
CA VAL A 38 -1.90 9.03 -17.50
C VAL A 38 -1.26 10.28 -18.08
N LYS A 39 -1.16 10.40 -19.41
CA LYS A 39 -0.70 11.60 -20.11
C LYS A 39 -1.47 12.85 -19.67
N ALA A 40 -2.81 12.78 -19.68
CA ALA A 40 -3.65 13.90 -19.24
C ALA A 40 -3.36 14.30 -17.78
N SER A 41 -3.27 13.31 -16.87
CA SER A 41 -2.90 13.56 -15.48
C SER A 41 -1.52 14.19 -15.33
N LEU A 42 -0.53 13.74 -16.10
CA LEU A 42 0.83 14.28 -16.08
C LEU A 42 0.88 15.75 -16.54
N LEU A 43 0.12 16.09 -17.59
CA LEU A 43 0.03 17.45 -18.11
C LEU A 43 -0.68 18.40 -17.13
N ASP A 44 -1.69 17.90 -16.40
CA ASP A 44 -2.41 18.65 -15.36
C ASP A 44 -1.52 18.89 -14.12
N LEU A 45 -0.85 17.84 -13.64
CA LEU A 45 -0.01 17.87 -12.44
C LEU A 45 1.27 18.70 -12.60
N LYS A 46 1.79 18.82 -13.83
CA LYS A 46 3.07 19.50 -14.15
C LYS A 46 4.21 19.16 -13.18
N PRO A 47 4.56 17.87 -13.02
CA PRO A 47 5.50 17.44 -12.00
C PRO A 47 6.91 17.98 -12.23
N LEU A 48 7.61 18.31 -11.14
CA LEU A 48 9.02 18.69 -11.18
C LEU A 48 9.98 17.49 -11.05
N LYS A 49 9.47 16.38 -10.51
CA LYS A 49 10.16 15.10 -10.39
C LYS A 49 9.27 13.94 -10.84
N VAL A 50 9.84 13.01 -11.58
CA VAL A 50 9.22 11.74 -11.97
C VAL A 50 10.06 10.60 -11.44
N VAL A 51 9.45 9.72 -10.65
CA VAL A 51 10.05 8.45 -10.23
C VAL A 51 9.34 7.33 -10.97
N ILE A 52 10.07 6.51 -11.72
CA ILE A 52 9.56 5.32 -12.39
C ILE A 52 9.96 4.11 -11.55
N MET A 53 8.98 3.34 -11.11
CA MET A 53 9.17 2.11 -10.35
C MET A 53 9.21 0.91 -11.30
N GLY A 54 10.20 0.05 -11.11
CA GLY A 54 10.39 -1.17 -11.88
C GLY A 54 11.31 -0.99 -13.10
N GLY A 55 11.79 -2.13 -13.61
CA GLY A 55 12.67 -2.19 -14.78
C GLY A 55 11.93 -1.96 -16.11
N GLU A 56 12.62 -2.22 -17.22
CA GLU A 56 12.05 -2.06 -18.57
C GLU A 56 10.89 -3.03 -18.86
N ASN A 57 10.83 -4.16 -18.16
CA ASN A 57 9.70 -5.09 -18.21
C ASN A 57 8.45 -4.54 -17.50
N ALA A 58 8.62 -3.59 -16.57
CA ALA A 58 7.51 -2.93 -15.89
C ALA A 58 7.06 -1.69 -16.66
N ILE A 59 7.99 -0.83 -17.07
CA ILE A 59 7.71 0.34 -17.91
C ILE A 59 8.80 0.38 -18.97
N SER A 60 8.44 0.11 -20.22
CA SER A 60 9.37 -0.02 -21.33
C SER A 60 10.12 1.29 -21.58
N THR A 61 11.27 1.18 -22.24
CA THR A 61 12.06 2.35 -22.66
C THR A 61 11.25 3.24 -23.61
N GLN A 62 10.37 2.66 -24.43
CA GLN A 62 9.44 3.41 -25.27
C GLN A 62 8.45 4.22 -24.42
N ALA A 63 7.80 3.59 -23.43
CA ALA A 63 6.87 4.29 -22.55
C ALA A 63 7.57 5.41 -21.75
N GLU A 64 8.77 5.14 -21.23
CA GLU A 64 9.58 6.16 -20.56
C GLU A 64 9.93 7.33 -21.49
N GLN A 65 10.30 7.06 -22.74
CA GLN A 65 10.56 8.11 -23.72
C GLN A 65 9.32 8.96 -23.98
N GLU A 66 8.14 8.35 -24.19
CA GLU A 66 6.88 9.07 -24.37
C GLU A 66 6.53 9.95 -23.15
N ILE A 67 6.83 9.48 -21.94
CA ILE A 67 6.68 10.25 -20.70
C ILE A 67 7.63 11.45 -20.69
N ARG A 68 8.91 11.25 -21.00
CA ARG A 68 9.93 12.31 -21.03
C ARG A 68 9.61 13.38 -22.06
N GLU A 69 9.20 12.99 -23.25
CA GLU A 69 8.77 13.90 -24.32
C GLU A 69 7.52 14.71 -23.92
N THR A 70 6.55 14.05 -23.27
CA THR A 70 5.35 14.72 -22.74
C THR A 70 5.71 15.76 -21.66
N LEU A 71 6.72 15.45 -20.84
CA LEU A 71 7.17 16.23 -19.70
C LEU A 71 8.46 16.99 -19.99
N TYR A 72 8.55 17.69 -21.13
CA TYR A 72 9.76 18.40 -21.57
C TYR A 72 10.31 19.44 -20.56
N TRP A 73 9.51 19.85 -19.56
CA TRP A 73 9.93 20.76 -18.49
C TRP A 73 10.54 20.05 -17.28
N THR A 74 10.30 18.75 -17.10
CA THR A 74 10.79 17.97 -15.96
C THR A 74 12.23 17.53 -16.24
N GLN A 75 13.17 17.89 -15.36
CA GLN A 75 14.58 17.49 -15.48
C GLN A 75 14.95 16.35 -14.54
N ASP A 76 14.27 16.23 -13.39
CA ASP A 76 14.52 15.20 -12.40
C ASP A 76 13.70 13.94 -12.73
N PHE A 77 14.36 13.00 -13.40
CA PHE A 77 13.84 11.67 -13.65
C PHE A 77 14.70 10.63 -12.96
N GLU A 78 14.06 9.80 -12.16
CA GLU A 78 14.70 8.71 -11.44
C GLU A 78 13.96 7.42 -11.78
N ARG A 79 14.70 6.36 -12.14
CA ARG A 79 14.17 5.00 -12.23
C ARG A 79 14.70 4.20 -11.05
N ILE A 80 13.80 3.63 -10.27
CA ILE A 80 14.12 2.72 -9.18
C ILE A 80 13.73 1.32 -9.64
N ALA A 81 14.75 0.52 -9.96
CA ALA A 81 14.58 -0.81 -10.52
C ALA A 81 15.74 -1.71 -10.09
N GLY A 82 15.41 -2.88 -9.56
CA GLY A 82 16.34 -3.99 -9.36
C GLY A 82 16.16 -5.07 -10.43
N ASN A 83 16.85 -6.19 -10.28
CA ASN A 83 16.71 -7.35 -11.17
C ASN A 83 15.34 -8.04 -11.01
N ASP A 84 14.70 -7.87 -9.85
CA ASP A 84 13.37 -8.38 -9.55
C ASP A 84 12.58 -7.41 -8.64
N LYS A 85 11.37 -7.84 -8.26
CA LYS A 85 10.47 -7.10 -7.36
C LYS A 85 11.03 -6.93 -5.93
N TYR A 86 11.85 -7.86 -5.46
CA TYR A 86 12.44 -7.81 -4.12
C TYR A 86 13.56 -6.77 -4.06
N GLU A 87 14.44 -6.76 -5.07
CA GLU A 87 15.50 -5.77 -5.19
C GLU A 87 14.94 -4.37 -5.49
N THR A 88 13.89 -4.26 -6.32
CA THR A 88 13.21 -2.97 -6.53
C THR A 88 12.63 -2.42 -5.23
N ALA A 89 11.99 -3.26 -4.42
CA ALA A 89 11.49 -2.86 -3.10
C ALA A 89 12.61 -2.49 -2.13
N ALA A 90 13.73 -3.23 -2.13
CA ALA A 90 14.92 -2.92 -1.32
C ALA A 90 15.54 -1.56 -1.69
N LEU A 91 15.70 -1.28 -2.99
CA LEU A 91 16.19 0.01 -3.48
C LEU A 91 15.25 1.15 -3.11
N ALA A 92 13.93 0.94 -3.23
CA ALA A 92 12.93 1.90 -2.76
C ALA A 92 13.05 2.15 -1.25
N ALA A 93 13.28 1.09 -0.46
CA ALA A 93 13.41 1.17 0.98
C ALA A 93 14.69 1.88 1.45
N SER A 94 15.78 1.81 0.67
CA SER A 94 17.05 2.51 0.97
C SER A 94 16.90 4.04 1.02
N GLN A 95 15.79 4.57 0.50
CA GLN A 95 15.45 5.98 0.55
C GLN A 95 14.86 6.42 1.91
N PHE A 96 14.66 5.50 2.86
CA PHE A 96 14.07 5.78 4.16
C PHE A 96 15.14 5.82 5.26
N PRO A 97 14.91 6.58 6.35
CA PRO A 97 15.91 6.73 7.40
C PRO A 97 16.15 5.41 8.13
N GLU A 98 17.38 5.21 8.60
CA GLU A 98 17.73 4.13 9.53
C GLU A 98 16.87 4.20 10.80
N GLY A 99 16.61 3.06 11.43
CA GLY A 99 15.82 2.94 12.65
C GLY A 99 14.30 3.10 12.45
N CYS A 100 13.80 3.36 11.23
CA CYS A 100 12.37 3.42 11.01
C CYS A 100 11.70 2.02 11.11
N GLY A 101 10.38 1.99 11.33
CA GLY A 101 9.62 0.75 11.19
C GLY A 101 9.63 0.27 9.73
N VAL A 102 9.52 -1.03 9.51
CA VAL A 102 9.46 -1.63 8.17
C VAL A 102 8.20 -2.46 8.03
N ALA A 103 7.50 -2.31 6.91
CA ALA A 103 6.43 -3.21 6.54
C ALA A 103 6.95 -4.29 5.59
N ILE A 104 6.56 -5.55 5.80
CA ILE A 104 6.91 -6.67 4.94
C ILE A 104 5.64 -7.41 4.56
N VAL A 105 5.51 -7.72 3.27
CA VAL A 105 4.33 -8.37 2.69
C VAL A 105 4.75 -9.45 1.72
N ASN A 106 3.95 -10.51 1.60
CA ASN A 106 4.16 -11.48 0.55
C ASN A 106 3.85 -10.84 -0.81
N ALA A 107 4.78 -10.96 -1.76
CA ALA A 107 4.65 -10.35 -3.08
C ALA A 107 3.45 -10.88 -3.89
N ASP A 108 2.97 -12.08 -3.57
CA ASP A 108 1.86 -12.74 -4.29
C ASP A 108 0.50 -12.51 -3.60
N ASP A 109 0.45 -11.87 -2.42
CA ASP A 109 -0.78 -11.56 -1.68
C ASP A 109 -1.10 -10.06 -1.67
N ILE A 110 -1.55 -9.56 -2.82
CA ILE A 110 -1.81 -8.13 -3.06
C ILE A 110 -2.81 -7.50 -2.05
N PRO A 111 -3.93 -8.11 -1.66
CA PRO A 111 -4.91 -7.45 -0.78
C PRO A 111 -4.35 -7.05 0.59
N ASP A 112 -3.66 -7.97 1.24
CA ASP A 112 -3.06 -7.73 2.55
C ASP A 112 -1.90 -6.73 2.39
N ALA A 113 -1.17 -6.83 1.26
CA ALA A 113 -0.11 -5.91 0.92
C ALA A 113 -0.57 -4.46 0.78
N VAL A 114 -1.68 -4.18 0.07
CA VAL A 114 -2.18 -2.81 -0.11
C VAL A 114 -2.59 -2.17 1.21
N SER A 115 -3.25 -2.94 2.08
CA SER A 115 -3.70 -2.46 3.39
C SER A 115 -2.51 -2.00 4.24
N LEU A 116 -1.46 -2.84 4.31
CA LEU A 116 -0.27 -2.50 5.07
C LEU A 116 0.57 -1.41 4.40
N ALA A 117 0.69 -1.41 3.07
CA ALA A 117 1.41 -0.37 2.33
C ALA A 117 0.87 1.04 2.63
N SER A 118 -0.46 1.21 2.62
CA SER A 118 -1.11 2.48 2.95
C SER A 118 -0.77 2.95 4.37
N ALA A 119 -0.94 2.05 5.35
CA ALA A 119 -0.73 2.36 6.76
C ALA A 119 0.76 2.62 7.10
N ALA A 120 1.66 1.82 6.52
CA ALA A 120 3.10 1.99 6.65
C ALA A 120 3.57 3.31 6.03
N ALA A 121 3.09 3.62 4.82
CA ALA A 121 3.38 4.88 4.15
C ALA A 121 2.91 6.10 4.98
N ALA A 122 1.75 6.03 5.64
CA ALA A 122 1.28 7.10 6.52
C ALA A 122 2.30 7.43 7.63
N LYS A 123 2.94 6.41 8.20
CA LYS A 123 4.01 6.54 9.22
C LYS A 123 5.40 6.85 8.64
N GLY A 124 5.54 6.85 7.31
CA GLY A 124 6.83 7.03 6.66
C GLY A 124 7.72 5.79 6.74
N TYR A 125 7.12 4.60 6.76
CA TYR A 125 7.82 3.32 6.76
C TYR A 125 7.91 2.77 5.33
N PRO A 126 9.06 2.22 4.90
CA PRO A 126 9.16 1.52 3.64
C PRO A 126 8.39 0.20 3.66
N LEU A 127 8.09 -0.30 2.46
CA LEU A 127 7.52 -1.61 2.24
C LEU A 127 8.55 -2.49 1.53
N LEU A 128 8.85 -3.64 2.11
CA LEU A 128 9.65 -4.69 1.50
C LEU A 128 8.76 -5.88 1.12
N LEU A 129 9.24 -6.65 0.15
CA LEU A 129 8.55 -7.82 -0.37
C LEU A 129 9.27 -9.11 0.05
N THR A 130 8.52 -10.20 0.18
CA THR A 130 9.05 -11.53 0.48
C THR A 130 8.25 -12.60 -0.24
N ASP A 131 8.78 -13.82 -0.32
CA ASP A 131 7.99 -15.01 -0.63
C ASP A 131 7.30 -15.54 0.64
N ARG A 132 6.50 -16.60 0.51
CA ARG A 132 5.81 -17.22 1.65
C ARG A 132 6.76 -17.79 2.72
N ASN A 133 7.81 -18.49 2.28
CA ASN A 133 8.67 -19.29 3.15
C ASN A 133 10.15 -18.88 3.14
N SER A 134 10.53 -17.91 2.30
CA SER A 134 11.92 -17.52 2.11
C SER A 134 12.06 -16.01 2.15
N LEU A 135 13.04 -15.54 2.91
CA LEU A 135 13.47 -14.15 2.94
C LEU A 135 14.46 -13.90 1.78
N PRO A 136 14.08 -13.15 0.73
CA PRO A 136 14.98 -12.84 -0.37
C PRO A 136 16.22 -12.10 0.15
N SER A 137 17.39 -12.33 -0.46
CA SER A 137 18.65 -11.71 -0.03
C SER A 137 18.57 -10.19 -0.04
N ALA A 138 17.96 -9.61 -1.09
CA ALA A 138 17.74 -8.16 -1.18
C ALA A 138 16.91 -7.60 -0.02
N THR A 139 15.89 -8.34 0.41
CA THR A 139 15.06 -7.97 1.57
C THR A 139 15.84 -8.08 2.88
N ALA A 140 16.63 -9.15 3.06
CA ALA A 140 17.50 -9.31 4.22
C ALA A 140 18.54 -8.19 4.32
N ASP A 141 19.17 -7.82 3.19
CA ASP A 141 20.17 -6.75 3.14
C ASP A 141 19.54 -5.38 3.42
N ALA A 142 18.35 -5.10 2.88
CA ALA A 142 17.61 -3.89 3.20
C ALA A 142 17.26 -3.81 4.70
N LEU A 143 16.87 -4.92 5.32
CA LEU A 143 16.60 -4.97 6.76
C LEU A 143 17.86 -4.68 7.59
N ARG A 144 19.02 -5.23 7.21
CA ARG A 144 20.30 -4.94 7.87
C ARG A 144 20.73 -3.49 7.68
N GLN A 145 20.48 -2.91 6.51
CA GLN A 145 20.80 -1.52 6.25
C GLN A 145 19.90 -0.57 7.04
N ILE A 146 18.59 -0.82 7.06
CA ILE A 146 17.62 0.05 7.74
C ILE A 146 17.74 -0.08 9.26
N CYS A 147 18.17 -1.25 9.78
CA CYS A 147 18.19 -1.52 11.22
C CYS A 147 16.85 -1.17 11.91
N PRO A 148 15.72 -1.75 11.46
CA PRO A 148 14.40 -1.31 11.92
C PRO A 148 14.18 -1.60 13.41
N THR A 149 13.45 -0.72 14.11
CA THR A 149 13.06 -0.98 15.52
C THR A 149 11.84 -1.90 15.64
N THR A 150 11.07 -2.03 14.55
CA THR A 150 9.83 -2.82 14.49
C THR A 150 9.59 -3.25 13.06
N VAL A 151 9.20 -4.51 12.88
CA VAL A 151 8.76 -5.07 11.59
C VAL A 151 7.27 -5.37 11.69
N TYR A 152 6.50 -4.94 10.70
CA TYR A 152 5.08 -5.26 10.58
C TYR A 152 4.87 -6.21 9.40
N LEU A 153 4.14 -7.29 9.63
CA LEU A 153 3.82 -8.29 8.62
C LEU A 153 2.32 -8.25 8.38
N ALA A 154 1.88 -8.26 7.12
CA ALA A 154 0.47 -8.49 6.79
C ALA A 154 0.28 -9.87 6.19
N GLY A 155 -0.71 -10.58 6.73
CA GLY A 155 -1.08 -11.92 6.31
C GLY A 155 -0.78 -12.98 7.37
N GLY A 156 -1.67 -13.98 7.42
CA GLY A 156 -1.56 -15.09 8.37
C GLY A 156 -0.41 -16.04 8.04
N LYS A 157 -0.29 -17.12 8.83
CA LYS A 157 0.79 -18.13 8.68
C LYS A 157 0.81 -18.84 7.32
N GLN A 158 -0.30 -18.77 6.57
CA GLN A 158 -0.40 -19.32 5.21
C GLN A 158 0.12 -18.34 4.14
N VAL A 159 0.30 -17.07 4.47
CA VAL A 159 0.82 -16.04 3.56
C VAL A 159 2.30 -15.79 3.85
N ILE A 160 2.66 -15.73 5.14
CA ILE A 160 4.05 -15.56 5.62
C ILE A 160 4.25 -16.64 6.69
N SER A 161 5.13 -17.61 6.45
CA SER A 161 5.35 -18.72 7.39
C SER A 161 5.99 -18.25 8.69
N GLU A 162 6.02 -19.12 9.71
CA GLU A 162 6.77 -18.81 10.95
C GLU A 162 8.28 -18.96 10.73
N GLU A 163 8.72 -19.86 9.86
CA GLU A 163 10.13 -19.97 9.44
C GLU A 163 10.66 -18.66 8.86
N LEU A 164 9.85 -17.97 8.05
CA LEU A 164 10.20 -16.66 7.52
C LEU A 164 10.27 -15.59 8.63
N VAL A 165 9.41 -15.66 9.65
CA VAL A 165 9.48 -14.76 10.82
C VAL A 165 10.78 -14.97 11.58
N GLU A 166 11.21 -16.23 11.74
CA GLU A 166 12.51 -16.57 12.36
C GLU A 166 13.68 -16.03 11.53
N GLN A 167 13.64 -16.14 10.20
CA GLN A 167 14.66 -15.55 9.31
C GLN A 167 14.72 -14.02 9.43
N ILE A 168 13.58 -13.34 9.57
CA ILE A 168 13.53 -11.89 9.80
C ILE A 168 14.14 -11.53 11.16
N ALA A 169 13.82 -12.30 12.21
CA ALA A 169 14.38 -12.11 13.54
C ALA A 169 15.90 -12.28 13.54
N GLU A 170 16.41 -13.30 12.86
CA GLU A 170 17.86 -13.53 12.70
C GLU A 170 18.53 -12.38 11.93
N ALA A 171 17.92 -11.91 10.84
CA ALA A 171 18.49 -10.84 10.02
C ALA A 171 18.52 -9.47 10.72
N THR A 172 17.59 -9.22 11.64
CA THR A 172 17.41 -7.90 12.29
C THR A 172 17.86 -7.87 13.75
N GLY A 173 17.95 -9.01 14.42
CA GLY A 173 18.15 -9.10 15.87
C GLY A 173 16.91 -8.71 16.69
N LEU A 174 15.74 -8.54 16.05
CA LEU A 174 14.50 -8.17 16.72
C LEU A 174 13.87 -9.34 17.47
N THR A 175 13.22 -9.03 18.58
CA THR A 175 12.44 -9.98 19.37
C THR A 175 11.02 -10.17 18.81
N SER A 176 10.32 -11.20 19.29
CA SER A 176 8.97 -11.54 18.81
C SER A 176 7.92 -10.44 19.03
N ASP A 177 8.09 -9.58 20.04
CA ASP A 177 7.23 -8.42 20.30
C ASP A 177 7.49 -7.24 19.33
N GLN A 178 8.68 -7.19 18.74
CA GLN A 178 9.05 -6.20 17.72
C GLN A 178 8.71 -6.65 16.30
N ILE A 179 8.42 -7.93 16.08
CA ILE A 179 7.93 -8.45 14.80
C ILE A 179 6.43 -8.72 14.91
N ARG A 180 5.64 -7.76 14.43
CA ARG A 180 4.19 -7.72 14.63
C ARG A 180 3.46 -8.22 13.40
N ARG A 181 2.91 -9.43 13.49
CA ARG A 181 1.99 -9.98 12.49
C ARG A 181 0.58 -9.39 12.66
N LEU A 182 0.03 -8.89 11.56
CA LEU A 182 -1.31 -8.34 11.44
C LEU A 182 -2.06 -9.23 10.45
N ASP A 183 -2.97 -10.05 10.95
CA ASP A 183 -3.69 -11.02 10.14
C ASP A 183 -5.15 -11.18 10.56
N GLY A 184 -5.93 -11.74 9.65
CA GLY A 184 -7.28 -12.18 9.91
C GLY A 184 -7.68 -13.32 8.98
N LYS A 185 -8.94 -13.77 9.04
CA LYS A 185 -9.38 -14.94 8.25
C LYS A 185 -9.49 -14.65 6.75
N ASN A 186 -9.52 -13.38 6.37
CA ASN A 186 -9.55 -12.90 5.00
C ASN A 186 -9.00 -11.47 4.95
N ARG A 187 -8.80 -10.97 3.72
CA ARG A 187 -8.27 -9.63 3.43
C ARG A 187 -8.95 -8.46 4.15
N TYR A 188 -10.25 -8.58 4.42
CA TYR A 188 -11.02 -7.51 5.07
C TYR A 188 -10.80 -7.50 6.58
N GLU A 189 -10.55 -8.67 7.18
CA GLU A 189 -10.16 -8.79 8.58
C GLU A 189 -8.71 -8.36 8.78
N THR A 190 -7.79 -8.77 7.88
CA THR A 190 -6.40 -8.27 7.90
C THR A 190 -6.38 -6.74 7.79
N ALA A 191 -7.16 -6.15 6.88
CA ALA A 191 -7.26 -4.70 6.75
C ALA A 191 -7.73 -4.03 8.05
N ALA A 192 -8.75 -4.57 8.72
CA ALA A 192 -9.21 -4.04 10.02
C ALA A 192 -8.12 -4.10 11.10
N CYS A 193 -7.40 -5.23 11.22
CA CYS A 193 -6.27 -5.39 12.15
C CYS A 193 -5.13 -4.39 11.87
N VAL A 194 -4.85 -4.11 10.60
CA VAL A 194 -3.89 -3.08 10.20
C VAL A 194 -4.35 -1.70 10.67
N LEU A 195 -5.61 -1.34 10.42
CA LEU A 195 -6.13 -0.05 10.84
C LEU A 195 -6.15 0.13 12.36
N ASP A 196 -6.52 -0.89 13.14
CA ASP A 196 -6.46 -0.86 14.60
C ASP A 196 -5.05 -0.56 15.13
N THR A 197 -4.02 -1.03 14.42
CA THR A 197 -2.61 -0.83 14.80
C THR A 197 -2.10 0.56 14.44
N PHE A 198 -2.43 1.06 13.25
CA PHE A 198 -1.83 2.29 12.70
C PHE A 198 -2.69 3.55 12.86
N HIS A 199 -4.01 3.37 12.95
CA HIS A 199 -5.03 4.42 13.04
C HIS A 199 -6.05 4.10 14.15
N PRO A 200 -5.63 4.07 15.43
CA PRO A 200 -6.56 3.81 16.54
C PRO A 200 -7.60 4.92 16.73
N GLU A 201 -7.31 6.13 16.24
CA GLU A 201 -8.21 7.28 16.26
C GLU A 201 -8.19 8.01 14.91
N PHE A 202 -9.38 8.34 14.40
CA PHE A 202 -9.57 9.11 13.17
C PHE A 202 -11.02 9.63 13.08
N CYS A 203 -11.23 10.71 12.32
CA CYS A 203 -12.56 11.27 12.02
C CYS A 203 -12.95 11.14 10.54
N LYS A 204 -12.10 10.54 9.73
CA LYS A 204 -12.30 10.32 8.30
C LYS A 204 -11.74 8.96 7.91
N MET A 205 -12.36 8.28 6.96
CA MET A 205 -11.89 7.01 6.42
C MET A 205 -12.15 6.93 4.92
N TYR A 206 -11.14 6.45 4.20
CA TYR A 206 -11.28 6.04 2.81
C TYR A 206 -11.72 4.59 2.74
N VAL A 207 -12.63 4.29 1.82
CA VAL A 207 -13.14 2.94 1.57
C VAL A 207 -12.91 2.61 0.12
N VAL A 208 -12.35 1.44 -0.15
CA VAL A 208 -12.06 0.97 -1.49
C VAL A 208 -12.43 -0.50 -1.65
N ASN A 209 -12.72 -0.90 -2.88
CA ASN A 209 -13.07 -2.28 -3.19
C ASN A 209 -11.85 -3.19 -2.94
N GLY A 210 -12.00 -4.19 -2.08
CA GLY A 210 -10.94 -5.16 -1.78
C GLY A 210 -10.70 -6.23 -2.87
N THR A 211 -11.39 -6.15 -4.01
CA THR A 211 -11.17 -7.04 -5.17
C THR A 211 -10.63 -6.32 -6.40
N ALA A 212 -10.52 -4.98 -6.38
CA ALA A 212 -10.01 -4.18 -7.49
C ALA A 212 -8.86 -3.27 -7.01
N TYR A 213 -7.62 -3.67 -7.32
CA TYR A 213 -6.42 -3.10 -6.71
C TYR A 213 -5.91 -1.77 -7.29
N PRO A 214 -6.13 -1.41 -8.58
CA PRO A 214 -5.69 -0.10 -9.09
C PRO A 214 -6.21 1.08 -8.27
N ASP A 215 -7.51 1.06 -7.94
CA ASP A 215 -8.14 2.07 -7.09
C ASP A 215 -7.57 2.06 -5.67
N ALA A 216 -7.28 0.87 -5.14
CA ALA A 216 -6.73 0.70 -3.81
C ALA A 216 -5.29 1.21 -3.69
N LEU A 217 -4.45 1.02 -4.72
CA LEU A 217 -3.07 1.52 -4.77
C LEU A 217 -3.01 3.04 -4.92
N ALA A 218 -3.78 3.60 -5.86
CA ALA A 218 -3.88 5.05 -6.01
C ALA A 218 -4.47 5.70 -4.75
N GLY A 219 -5.51 5.06 -4.18
CA GLY A 219 -6.14 5.48 -2.93
C GLY A 219 -5.25 5.36 -1.70
N ALA A 220 -4.37 4.36 -1.65
CA ALA A 220 -3.41 4.17 -0.56
C ALA A 220 -2.47 5.35 -0.42
N VAL A 221 -2.00 5.92 -1.53
CA VAL A 221 -1.14 7.12 -1.49
C VAL A 221 -1.91 8.33 -0.96
N LEU A 222 -3.15 8.53 -1.40
CA LEU A 222 -4.01 9.61 -0.92
C LEU A 222 -4.26 9.48 0.59
N ALA A 223 -4.66 8.29 1.03
CA ALA A 223 -4.91 7.96 2.43
C ALA A 223 -3.65 8.18 3.29
N ALA A 224 -2.49 7.69 2.83
CA ALA A 224 -1.21 7.87 3.50
C ALA A 224 -0.79 9.34 3.60
N CYS A 225 -0.95 10.14 2.55
CA CYS A 225 -0.63 11.56 2.56
C CYS A 225 -1.51 12.37 3.52
N GLN A 226 -2.76 11.94 3.73
CA GLN A 226 -3.70 12.56 4.66
C GLN A 226 -3.67 11.93 6.06
N ASN A 227 -2.77 10.96 6.31
CA ASN A 227 -2.75 10.17 7.54
C ASN A 227 -4.15 9.63 7.92
N THR A 228 -4.91 9.23 6.91
CA THR A 228 -6.31 8.77 7.01
C THR A 228 -6.36 7.28 6.71
N PRO A 229 -7.12 6.46 7.45
CA PRO A 229 -7.22 5.04 7.17
C PRO A 229 -7.83 4.75 5.79
N LEU A 230 -7.34 3.68 5.15
CA LEU A 230 -7.93 3.08 3.94
C LEU A 230 -8.44 1.68 4.29
N LEU A 231 -9.75 1.48 4.26
CA LEU A 231 -10.39 0.19 4.52
C LEU A 231 -10.75 -0.51 3.21
N LEU A 232 -10.26 -1.73 3.04
CA LEU A 232 -10.75 -2.64 2.00
C LEU A 232 -12.12 -3.20 2.40
N ILE A 233 -13.07 -3.20 1.48
CA ILE A 233 -14.42 -3.75 1.73
C ILE A 233 -14.90 -4.68 0.62
N PRO A 234 -15.75 -5.68 0.92
CA PRO A 234 -16.42 -6.44 -0.12
C PRO A 234 -17.30 -5.51 -0.98
N PRO A 235 -17.40 -5.73 -2.31
CA PRO A 235 -18.23 -4.89 -3.19
C PRO A 235 -19.71 -4.81 -2.76
N GLN A 236 -20.22 -5.90 -2.18
CA GLN A 236 -21.60 -6.01 -1.67
C GLN A 236 -21.76 -5.48 -0.23
N GLY A 237 -20.67 -5.04 0.39
CA GLY A 237 -20.60 -4.60 1.78
C GLY A 237 -20.28 -5.70 2.78
N PRO A 238 -20.10 -5.33 4.07
CA PRO A 238 -19.73 -6.28 5.11
C PRO A 238 -20.87 -7.27 5.32
N THR A 239 -20.56 -8.56 5.47
CA THR A 239 -21.58 -9.58 5.76
C THR A 239 -22.01 -9.50 7.22
N VAL A 240 -23.24 -9.91 7.52
CA VAL A 240 -23.76 -9.90 8.90
C VAL A 240 -22.95 -10.86 9.77
N GLY A 241 -22.51 -10.39 10.94
CA GLY A 241 -21.66 -11.12 11.88
C GLY A 241 -20.17 -11.15 11.52
N SER A 242 -19.76 -10.54 10.39
CA SER A 242 -18.36 -10.48 9.97
C SER A 242 -17.51 -9.64 10.92
N HIS A 243 -16.19 -9.88 10.91
CA HIS A 243 -15.26 -9.06 11.66
C HIS A 243 -15.28 -7.60 11.19
N THR A 244 -15.40 -7.35 9.89
CA THR A 244 -15.51 -5.98 9.34
C THR A 244 -16.76 -5.25 9.85
N GLU A 245 -17.91 -5.94 9.96
CA GLU A 245 -19.11 -5.34 10.55
C GLU A 245 -18.87 -4.96 12.02
N LYS A 246 -18.36 -5.88 12.83
CA LYS A 246 -18.04 -5.65 14.24
C LYS A 246 -17.01 -4.54 14.44
N TYR A 247 -16.02 -4.48 13.54
CA TYR A 247 -15.01 -3.42 13.53
C TYR A 247 -15.66 -2.05 13.33
N LEU A 248 -16.55 -1.90 12.34
CA LEU A 248 -17.29 -0.65 12.11
C LEU A 248 -18.18 -0.26 13.29
N GLU A 249 -18.86 -1.22 13.91
CA GLU A 249 -19.68 -0.97 15.12
C GLU A 249 -18.81 -0.54 16.32
N CYS A 250 -17.66 -1.19 16.50
CA CYS A 250 -16.69 -0.84 17.56
C CYS A 250 -16.12 0.56 17.35
N LEU A 251 -15.81 0.93 16.10
CA LEU A 251 -15.38 2.28 15.74
C LEU A 251 -16.46 3.32 16.08
N ALA A 252 -17.71 3.06 15.69
CA ALA A 252 -18.83 3.97 15.98
C ALA A 252 -19.01 4.20 17.49
N ALA A 253 -18.85 3.15 18.30
CA ALA A 253 -18.95 3.21 19.76
C ALA A 253 -17.80 3.99 20.40
N LYS A 254 -16.60 3.94 19.82
CA LYS A 254 -15.41 4.66 20.33
C LYS A 254 -15.30 6.10 19.82
N ALA A 255 -15.86 6.40 18.65
CA ALA A 255 -15.70 7.68 18.00
C ALA A 255 -16.35 8.82 18.79
N LYS A 256 -15.59 9.89 19.04
CA LYS A 256 -16.11 11.12 19.68
C LYS A 256 -16.99 11.92 18.72
N ASP A 257 -16.63 11.93 17.45
CA ASP A 257 -17.32 12.63 16.37
C ASP A 257 -17.81 11.65 15.30
N GLU A 258 -18.62 12.14 14.36
CA GLU A 258 -19.01 11.36 13.18
C GLU A 258 -17.79 11.04 12.31
N ILE A 259 -17.69 9.80 11.85
CA ILE A 259 -16.61 9.38 10.94
C ILE A 259 -17.04 9.70 9.50
N GLU A 260 -16.34 10.65 8.86
CA GLU A 260 -16.55 10.97 7.46
C GLU A 260 -16.08 9.82 6.56
N LEU A 261 -17.01 9.23 5.80
CA LEU A 261 -16.72 8.16 4.86
C LEU A 261 -16.52 8.71 3.43
N LYS A 262 -15.37 8.43 2.83
CA LYS A 262 -15.03 8.74 1.43
C LYS A 262 -14.80 7.46 0.64
N VAL A 263 -15.45 7.32 -0.50
CA VAL A 263 -15.32 6.14 -1.37
C VAL A 263 -14.31 6.42 -2.48
N ILE A 264 -13.43 5.46 -2.73
CA ILE A 264 -12.50 5.45 -3.86
C ILE A 264 -12.92 4.33 -4.80
N GLY A 265 -13.13 4.68 -6.07
CA GLY A 265 -13.61 3.78 -7.12
C GLY A 265 -15.01 4.16 -7.62
N SER A 266 -15.47 3.45 -8.65
CA SER A 266 -16.77 3.68 -9.27
C SER A 266 -17.93 3.09 -8.45
N GLN A 267 -19.16 3.47 -8.79
CA GLN A 267 -20.38 2.84 -8.24
C GLN A 267 -20.48 1.33 -8.59
N GLU A 268 -19.83 0.89 -9.66
CA GLU A 268 -19.74 -0.54 -10.01
C GLU A 268 -18.80 -1.28 -9.06
N ALA A 269 -17.73 -0.62 -8.60
CA ALA A 269 -16.78 -1.19 -7.66
C ALA A 269 -17.34 -1.26 -6.22
N ILE A 270 -18.07 -0.23 -5.79
CA ILE A 270 -18.74 -0.19 -4.48
C ILE A 270 -20.16 0.32 -4.66
N SER A 271 -21.14 -0.56 -4.43
CA SER A 271 -22.55 -0.22 -4.58
C SER A 271 -23.05 0.80 -3.54
N ASP A 272 -24.04 1.63 -3.91
CA ASP A 272 -24.70 2.54 -2.97
C ASP A 272 -25.29 1.81 -1.75
N ARG A 273 -25.75 0.57 -1.95
CA ARG A 273 -26.23 -0.30 -0.85
C ARG A 273 -25.12 -0.60 0.16
N CYS A 274 -23.90 -0.88 -0.30
CA CYS A 274 -22.74 -1.06 0.55
C CYS A 274 -22.46 0.22 1.36
N ILE A 275 -22.42 1.37 0.68
CA ILE A 275 -22.17 2.68 1.30
C ILE A 275 -23.22 2.99 2.38
N LEU A 276 -24.51 2.79 2.08
CA LEU A 276 -25.59 2.99 3.03
C LEU A 276 -25.49 2.06 4.23
N LYS A 277 -25.13 0.78 4.01
CA LYS A 277 -24.90 -0.17 5.11
C LYS A 277 -23.76 0.30 6.01
N MET A 278 -22.64 0.77 5.45
CA MET A 278 -21.52 1.28 6.24
C MET A 278 -21.91 2.52 7.04
N LYS A 279 -22.59 3.48 6.41
CA LYS A 279 -23.07 4.69 7.11
C LYS A 279 -24.01 4.32 8.26
N HIS A 280 -24.87 3.31 8.08
CA HIS A 280 -25.73 2.83 9.15
C HIS A 280 -24.94 2.20 10.32
N LEU A 281 -23.89 1.42 10.03
CA LEU A 281 -23.03 0.83 11.06
C LEU A 281 -22.19 1.89 11.81
N LEU A 282 -21.81 2.96 11.12
CA LEU A 282 -21.03 4.07 11.68
C LEU A 282 -21.89 5.14 12.38
N ALA A 283 -23.21 5.12 12.18
CA ALA A 283 -24.12 6.04 12.84
C ALA A 283 -24.14 5.73 14.35
N LYS A 284 -23.90 6.76 15.17
CA LYS A 284 -23.99 6.63 16.63
C LYS A 284 -25.40 6.16 17.01
N LYS A 285 -25.45 5.12 17.84
CA LYS A 285 -26.66 4.71 18.56
C LYS A 285 -26.76 5.44 19.88
#